data_AF-A0A2D1U766-F1
#
_entry.id   AF-A0A2D1U766-F1
#
_cell.length_a   1.000
_cell.length_b   1.000
_cell.length_c   1.000
_cell.angle_alpha   90.00
_cell.angle_beta   90.00
_cell.angle_gamma   90.00
#
_symmetry.space_group_name_H-M   'P 1'
#
loop_
_entity.id
_entity.type
_entity.pdbx_description
1 polymer ?
#
loop_
_entity_poly.entity_id
_entity_poly.type
_entity_poly.pdbx_seq_one_letter_code
_entity_poly.pdbx_strand_id
1 'polypeptide(L)'
;MHENLTRIKAVSKVLDGLKQEYVFVGGATVSLYATDPELAEEVRPTDDVDVIVELASYGGYAEIDEKLRELGFANDVESGVICRYRLQGIVVDVMPTEPKVIGFSNIWYPDGFANAVTKALDAETSVRIFSMPYFVASKWEAFKGRGKGDYRTSKDFEDLVYVWENADDFAEQIIVAPADVKDYLKSELSTIMNSDDFSEGLYAHLSGGYGGKDANYILIKLQQAFEIY
;
A
#
# COMPACT_ATOMS: atom_id res chain seq x y z
N MET A 1 -6.21 -5.65 -18.79
CA MET A 1 -6.69 -5.43 -17.42
C MET A 1 -5.64 -6.00 -16.49
N HIS A 2 -5.07 -5.15 -15.65
CA HIS A 2 -3.95 -5.51 -14.79
C HIS A 2 -4.38 -6.56 -13.75
N GLU A 3 -3.57 -7.61 -13.55
CA GLU A 3 -3.92 -8.79 -12.74
C GLU A 3 -4.32 -8.43 -11.30
N ASN A 4 -3.62 -7.46 -10.68
CA ASN A 4 -3.95 -7.00 -9.33
C ASN A 4 -5.35 -6.37 -9.26
N LEU A 5 -5.78 -5.63 -10.30
CA LEU A 5 -7.11 -5.01 -10.34
C LEU A 5 -8.21 -6.08 -10.47
N THR A 6 -7.97 -7.12 -11.26
CA THR A 6 -8.90 -8.26 -11.35
C THR A 6 -9.06 -8.95 -10.01
N ARG A 7 -7.96 -9.16 -9.27
CA ARG A 7 -7.99 -9.74 -7.92
C ARG A 7 -8.72 -8.86 -6.92
N ILE A 8 -8.41 -7.55 -6.86
CA ILE A 8 -9.11 -6.59 -6.00
C ILE A 8 -10.62 -6.60 -6.31
N LYS A 9 -11.00 -6.56 -7.58
CA LYS A 9 -12.41 -6.56 -8.00
C LYS A 9 -13.14 -7.83 -7.55
N ALA A 10 -12.50 -8.99 -7.68
CA ALA A 10 -13.06 -10.27 -7.24
C ALA A 10 -13.24 -10.31 -5.70
N VAL A 11 -12.23 -9.87 -4.95
CA VAL A 11 -12.26 -9.83 -3.49
C VAL A 11 -13.30 -8.83 -2.99
N SER A 12 -13.37 -7.62 -3.56
CA SER A 12 -14.32 -6.57 -3.19
C SER A 12 -15.76 -7.05 -3.29
N LYS A 13 -16.12 -7.73 -4.38
CA LYS A 13 -17.47 -8.27 -4.59
C LYS A 13 -17.91 -9.24 -3.50
N VAL A 14 -16.99 -10.00 -2.92
CA VAL A 14 -17.29 -10.91 -1.81
C VAL A 14 -17.33 -10.15 -0.48
N LEU A 15 -16.39 -9.22 -0.27
CA LEU A 15 -16.33 -8.40 0.94
C LEU A 15 -17.51 -7.43 1.11
N ASP A 16 -18.24 -7.09 0.05
CA ASP A 16 -19.50 -6.34 0.17
C ASP A 16 -20.53 -7.05 1.06
N GLY A 17 -20.43 -8.38 1.18
CA GLY A 17 -21.23 -9.18 2.10
C GLY A 17 -20.83 -9.09 3.58
N LEU A 18 -19.64 -8.55 3.89
CA LEU A 18 -19.08 -8.48 5.25
C LEU A 18 -19.89 -7.55 6.17
N LYS A 19 -20.58 -6.57 5.58
CA LYS A 19 -21.35 -5.53 6.31
C LYS A 19 -20.49 -4.79 7.34
N GLN A 20 -19.24 -4.52 6.95
CA GLN A 20 -18.25 -3.82 7.76
C GLN A 20 -17.38 -2.97 6.83
N GLU A 21 -16.87 -1.86 7.34
CA GLU A 21 -15.95 -1.05 6.55
C GLU A 21 -14.63 -1.79 6.34
N TYR A 22 -14.12 -1.72 5.11
CA TYR A 22 -12.85 -2.30 4.73
C TYR A 22 -12.13 -1.39 3.73
N VAL A 23 -10.80 -1.49 3.72
CA VAL A 23 -9.93 -0.67 2.87
C VAL A 23 -8.83 -1.56 2.29
N PHE A 24 -8.64 -1.51 0.98
CA PHE A 24 -7.54 -2.22 0.32
C PHE A 24 -6.22 -1.48 0.52
N VAL A 25 -5.16 -2.22 0.78
CA VAL A 25 -3.80 -1.71 0.95
C VAL A 25 -2.80 -2.62 0.23
N GLY A 26 -1.51 -2.44 0.49
CA GLY A 26 -0.49 -3.37 0.03
C GLY A 26 -0.08 -3.19 -1.43
N GLY A 27 0.59 -4.20 -1.99
CA GLY A 27 1.15 -4.13 -3.35
C GLY A 27 0.08 -4.10 -4.44
N ALA A 28 -1.09 -4.70 -4.18
CA ALA A 28 -2.15 -4.81 -5.18
C ALA A 28 -2.75 -3.44 -5.57
N THR A 29 -2.69 -2.45 -4.67
CA THR A 29 -3.26 -1.11 -4.89
C THR A 29 -2.30 -0.12 -5.55
N VAL A 30 -1.02 -0.47 -5.72
CA VAL A 30 0.04 0.44 -6.18
C VAL A 30 -0.30 1.15 -7.50
N SER A 31 -0.83 0.41 -8.48
CA SER A 31 -1.21 0.99 -9.78
C SER A 31 -2.31 2.06 -9.69
N LEU A 32 -3.12 2.06 -8.63
CA LEU A 32 -4.22 3.01 -8.44
C LEU A 32 -3.75 4.43 -8.05
N TYR A 33 -2.48 4.57 -7.70
CA TYR A 33 -1.85 5.85 -7.36
C TYR A 33 -1.26 6.58 -8.58
N ALA A 34 -1.16 5.93 -9.75
CA ALA A 34 -0.73 6.60 -10.96
C ALA A 34 -1.74 7.68 -11.39
N THR A 35 -1.23 8.85 -11.80
CA THR A 35 -2.06 9.96 -12.29
C THR A 35 -2.61 9.65 -13.68
N ASP A 36 -1.79 9.02 -14.54
CA ASP A 36 -2.18 8.53 -15.86
C ASP A 36 -1.92 7.01 -15.96
N PRO A 37 -2.91 6.16 -15.63
CA PRO A 37 -2.75 4.71 -15.66
C PRO A 37 -2.51 4.11 -17.05
N GLU A 38 -2.84 4.84 -18.13
CA GLU A 38 -2.62 4.35 -19.51
C GLU A 38 -1.18 4.55 -19.96
N LEU A 39 -0.49 5.55 -19.37
CA LEU A 39 0.92 5.86 -19.64
C LEU A 39 1.89 5.24 -18.61
N ALA A 40 1.37 4.81 -17.46
CA ALA A 40 2.17 4.18 -16.43
C ALA A 40 2.74 2.83 -16.90
N GLU A 41 3.99 2.55 -16.52
CA GLU A 41 4.61 1.25 -16.80
C GLU A 41 3.93 0.11 -16.02
N GLU A 42 4.17 -1.14 -16.43
CA GLU A 42 3.56 -2.29 -15.77
C GLU A 42 4.02 -2.39 -14.31
N VAL A 43 3.08 -2.27 -13.37
CA VAL A 43 3.36 -2.55 -11.97
C VAL A 43 3.61 -4.05 -11.77
N ARG A 44 4.53 -4.38 -10.84
CA ARG A 44 4.81 -5.76 -10.47
C ARG A 44 3.53 -6.50 -10.03
N PRO A 45 3.27 -7.71 -10.53
CA PRO A 45 2.18 -8.54 -10.02
C PRO A 45 2.45 -8.97 -8.57
N THR A 46 1.40 -9.08 -7.75
CA THR A 46 1.51 -9.57 -6.37
C THR A 46 0.49 -10.67 -6.12
N ASP A 47 0.91 -11.73 -5.42
CA ASP A 47 0.14 -12.97 -5.24
C ASP A 47 -1.03 -12.85 -4.25
N ASP A 48 -1.07 -11.75 -3.50
CA ASP A 48 -1.96 -11.48 -2.39
C ASP A 48 -2.73 -10.16 -2.54
N VAL A 49 -3.88 -10.09 -1.90
CA VAL A 49 -4.67 -8.86 -1.72
C VAL A 49 -4.73 -8.54 -0.24
N ASP A 50 -4.19 -7.40 0.15
CA ASP A 50 -4.22 -6.94 1.53
C ASP A 50 -5.45 -6.06 1.80
N VAL A 51 -6.16 -6.34 2.89
CA VAL A 51 -7.35 -5.63 3.31
C VAL A 51 -7.26 -5.29 4.78
N ILE A 52 -7.54 -4.05 5.13
CA ILE A 52 -7.73 -3.63 6.51
C ILE A 52 -9.21 -3.56 6.81
N VAL A 53 -9.60 -4.06 7.99
CA VAL A 53 -10.95 -3.93 8.55
C VAL A 53 -10.88 -3.23 9.89
N GLU A 54 -11.85 -2.36 10.17
CA GLU A 54 -11.98 -1.77 11.50
C GLU A 54 -12.57 -2.80 12.47
N LEU A 55 -11.97 -3.02 13.64
CA LEU A 55 -12.58 -3.89 14.64
C LEU A 55 -13.58 -3.11 15.49
N ALA A 56 -14.86 -3.49 15.45
CA ALA A 56 -15.91 -2.83 16.21
C ALA A 56 -15.86 -3.10 17.73
N SER A 57 -15.15 -4.13 18.19
CA SER A 57 -15.10 -4.52 19.62
C SER A 57 -13.84 -5.33 19.99
N TYR A 58 -13.60 -5.51 21.29
CA TYR A 58 -12.49 -6.32 21.85
C TYR A 58 -12.58 -7.83 21.48
N GLY A 59 -13.76 -8.34 21.10
CA GLY A 59 -13.95 -9.69 20.55
C GLY A 59 -13.82 -9.76 19.03
N GLY A 60 -13.50 -8.62 18.38
CA GLY A 60 -13.82 -8.38 16.98
C GLY A 60 -13.09 -9.27 15.97
N TYR A 61 -11.93 -9.84 16.29
CA TYR A 61 -11.20 -10.64 15.29
C TYR A 61 -11.84 -12.01 15.04
N ALA A 62 -12.31 -12.68 16.09
CA ALA A 62 -13.01 -13.95 15.95
C ALA A 62 -14.35 -13.77 15.20
N GLU A 63 -15.08 -12.70 15.51
CA GLU A 63 -16.32 -12.35 14.81
C GLU A 63 -16.08 -12.05 13.32
N ILE A 64 -14.99 -11.35 13.00
CA ILE A 64 -14.57 -11.11 11.61
C ILE A 64 -14.20 -12.42 10.91
N ASP A 65 -13.40 -13.30 11.55
CA ASP A 65 -13.02 -14.60 10.99
C ASP A 65 -14.26 -15.46 10.67
N GLU A 66 -15.22 -15.53 11.59
CA GLU A 66 -16.49 -16.23 11.38
C GLU A 66 -17.27 -15.67 10.18
N LYS A 67 -17.44 -14.35 10.09
CA LYS A 67 -18.13 -13.71 8.96
C LYS A 67 -17.40 -13.93 7.63
N LEU A 68 -16.07 -13.83 7.61
CA LEU A 68 -15.28 -14.09 6.41
C LEU A 68 -15.48 -15.54 5.95
N ARG A 69 -15.49 -16.50 6.88
CA ARG A 69 -15.76 -17.91 6.55
C ARG A 69 -17.16 -18.13 5.98
N GLU A 70 -18.17 -17.44 6.50
CA GLU A 70 -19.54 -17.45 5.93
C GLU A 70 -19.59 -16.91 4.49
N LEU A 71 -18.72 -15.97 4.14
CA LEU A 71 -18.57 -15.42 2.80
C LEU A 71 -17.71 -16.30 1.87
N GLY A 72 -17.18 -17.42 2.36
CA GLY A 72 -16.40 -18.38 1.58
C GLY A 72 -14.89 -18.16 1.63
N PHE A 73 -14.38 -17.32 2.53
CA PHE A 73 -12.95 -17.29 2.83
C PHE A 73 -12.57 -18.53 3.65
N ALA A 74 -11.42 -19.14 3.34
CA ALA A 74 -10.86 -20.23 4.12
C ALA A 74 -9.49 -19.84 4.65
N ASN A 75 -9.21 -19.97 5.95
CA ASN A 75 -7.89 -19.64 6.48
C ASN A 75 -6.80 -20.50 5.83
N ASP A 76 -5.67 -19.88 5.51
CA ASP A 76 -4.51 -20.55 4.94
C ASP A 76 -3.65 -21.16 6.05
N VAL A 77 -4.15 -22.22 6.69
CA VAL A 77 -3.52 -22.85 7.85
C VAL A 77 -2.07 -23.26 7.57
N GLU A 78 -1.77 -23.69 6.35
CA GLU A 78 -0.43 -24.11 5.92
C GLU A 78 0.59 -22.96 5.92
N SER A 79 0.14 -21.72 5.76
CA SER A 79 1.02 -20.54 5.77
C SER A 79 1.53 -20.16 7.16
N GLY A 80 0.81 -20.55 8.22
CA GLY A 80 1.05 -20.08 9.59
C GLY A 80 0.74 -18.59 9.83
N VAL A 81 0.22 -17.87 8.82
CA VAL A 81 -0.16 -16.45 8.91
C VAL A 81 -1.61 -16.35 9.36
N ILE A 82 -1.84 -15.77 10.54
CA ILE A 82 -3.16 -15.71 11.20
C ILE A 82 -4.21 -14.99 10.33
N CYS A 83 -3.81 -13.88 9.70
CA CYS A 83 -4.69 -13.06 8.88
C CYS A 83 -4.83 -13.50 7.43
N ARG A 84 -4.25 -14.64 7.05
CA ARG A 84 -4.24 -15.10 5.67
C ARG A 84 -5.39 -16.04 5.36
N TYR A 85 -6.09 -15.74 4.29
CA TYR A 85 -7.20 -16.50 3.76
C TYR A 85 -6.98 -16.86 2.28
N ARG A 86 -7.70 -17.87 1.82
CA ARG A 86 -7.87 -18.22 0.42
C ARG A 86 -9.31 -17.97 0.02
N LEU A 87 -9.49 -17.25 -1.08
CA LEU A 87 -10.78 -16.99 -1.71
C LEU A 87 -10.66 -17.32 -3.19
N GLN A 88 -11.29 -18.42 -3.63
CA GLN A 88 -11.32 -18.81 -5.05
C GLN A 88 -9.92 -18.89 -5.71
N GLY A 89 -8.91 -19.31 -4.95
CA GLY A 89 -7.51 -19.39 -5.39
C GLY A 89 -6.69 -18.12 -5.19
N ILE A 90 -7.31 -17.01 -4.76
CA ILE A 90 -6.64 -15.75 -4.43
C ILE A 90 -6.22 -15.79 -2.95
N VAL A 91 -4.98 -15.40 -2.66
CA VAL A 91 -4.52 -15.16 -1.28
C VAL A 91 -5.02 -13.80 -0.84
N VAL A 92 -5.65 -13.71 0.33
CA VAL A 92 -6.18 -12.46 0.89
C VAL A 92 -5.74 -12.33 2.33
N ASP A 93 -5.03 -11.27 2.66
CA ASP A 93 -4.61 -10.96 4.02
C ASP A 93 -5.59 -9.93 4.62
N VAL A 94 -6.41 -10.35 5.59
CA VAL A 94 -7.39 -9.47 6.26
C VAL A 94 -6.90 -9.08 7.65
N MET A 95 -6.41 -7.85 7.75
CA MET A 95 -5.76 -7.30 8.93
C MET A 95 -6.69 -6.35 9.70
N PRO A 96 -6.68 -6.35 11.03
CA PRO A 96 -7.39 -5.35 11.81
C PRO A 96 -6.63 -4.01 11.83
N THR A 97 -7.36 -2.90 12.04
CA THR A 97 -6.73 -1.59 12.30
C THR A 97 -5.93 -1.56 13.61
N GLU A 98 -6.31 -2.37 14.60
CA GLU A 98 -5.63 -2.44 15.91
C GLU A 98 -4.36 -3.33 15.85
N PRO A 99 -3.16 -2.75 15.98
CA PRO A 99 -1.89 -3.45 15.76
C PRO A 99 -1.62 -4.62 16.72
N LYS A 100 -2.24 -4.61 17.90
CA LYS A 100 -1.96 -5.59 18.97
C LYS A 100 -2.71 -6.90 18.80
N VAL A 101 -3.69 -6.98 17.89
CA VAL A 101 -4.61 -8.12 17.81
C VAL A 101 -3.98 -9.34 17.15
N ILE A 102 -3.10 -9.15 16.17
CA ILE A 102 -2.49 -10.25 15.39
C ILE A 102 -0.95 -10.28 15.44
N GLY A 103 -0.32 -9.42 16.26
CA GLY A 103 1.14 -9.36 16.38
C GLY A 103 1.86 -8.71 15.17
N PHE A 104 1.10 -8.06 14.29
CA PHE A 104 1.60 -7.28 13.16
C PHE A 104 1.17 -5.82 13.33
N SER A 105 2.11 -4.89 13.27
CA SER A 105 1.82 -3.47 13.52
C SER A 105 2.37 -2.57 12.43
N ASN A 106 1.47 -1.78 11.85
CA ASN A 106 1.82 -0.58 11.10
C ASN A 106 1.11 0.60 11.75
N ILE A 107 1.88 1.58 12.22
CA ILE A 107 1.34 2.70 13.00
C ILE A 107 0.34 3.56 12.22
N TRP A 108 0.39 3.51 10.88
CA TRP A 108 -0.46 4.29 9.99
C TRP A 108 -1.79 3.63 9.64
N TYR A 109 -2.04 2.40 10.10
CA TYR A 109 -3.28 1.70 9.76
C TYR A 109 -4.55 2.39 10.29
N PRO A 110 -4.61 2.87 11.54
CA PRO A 110 -5.78 3.59 12.04
C PRO A 110 -6.07 4.85 11.23
N ASP A 111 -5.08 5.73 11.06
CA ASP A 111 -5.28 7.02 10.37
C ASP A 111 -5.44 6.84 8.87
N GLY A 112 -4.72 5.90 8.26
CA GLY A 112 -4.88 5.55 6.85
C GLY A 112 -6.26 4.99 6.54
N PHE A 113 -6.83 4.19 7.45
CA PHE A 113 -8.20 3.69 7.33
C PHE A 113 -9.22 4.82 7.43
N ALA A 114 -9.08 5.69 8.44
CA ALA A 114 -9.95 6.84 8.64
C ALA A 114 -9.93 7.85 7.47
N ASN A 115 -8.76 8.01 6.84
CA ASN A 115 -8.55 8.92 5.71
C ASN A 115 -8.53 8.20 4.35
N ALA A 116 -9.07 6.98 4.27
CA ALA A 116 -9.12 6.23 3.02
C ALA A 116 -10.00 6.94 1.99
N VAL A 117 -9.57 6.90 0.73
CA VAL A 117 -10.22 7.53 -0.42
C VAL A 117 -10.85 6.47 -1.32
N THR A 118 -11.94 6.84 -1.99
CA THR A 118 -12.60 5.96 -2.96
C THR A 118 -11.92 6.11 -4.32
N LYS A 119 -11.51 4.99 -4.93
CA LYS A 119 -10.97 4.91 -6.28
C LYS A 119 -11.87 4.03 -7.16
N ALA A 120 -12.22 4.53 -8.34
CA ALA A 120 -12.91 3.73 -9.35
C ALA A 120 -11.93 2.73 -9.99
N LEU A 121 -12.33 1.45 -10.06
CA LEU A 121 -11.62 0.42 -10.84
C LEU A 121 -12.14 0.38 -12.28
N ASP A 122 -13.43 0.66 -12.45
CA ASP A 122 -14.12 0.83 -13.72
C ASP A 122 -15.45 1.58 -13.51
N ALA A 123 -16.33 1.59 -14.52
CA ALA A 123 -17.59 2.31 -14.49
C ALA A 123 -18.58 1.82 -13.40
N GLU A 124 -18.46 0.58 -12.95
CA GLU A 124 -19.44 -0.05 -12.04
C GLU A 124 -18.84 -0.38 -10.67
N THR A 125 -17.52 -0.44 -10.55
CA THR A 125 -16.84 -0.84 -9.32
C THR A 125 -15.88 0.23 -8.81
N SER A 126 -16.03 0.56 -7.53
CA SER A 126 -15.11 1.41 -6.78
C SER A 126 -14.72 0.72 -5.48
N VAL A 127 -13.54 1.06 -4.99
CA VAL A 127 -12.97 0.50 -3.75
C VAL A 127 -12.36 1.61 -2.90
N ARG A 128 -12.26 1.39 -1.59
CA ARG A 128 -11.50 2.28 -0.71
C ARG A 128 -10.05 1.84 -0.65
N ILE A 129 -9.13 2.79 -0.78
CA ILE A 129 -7.68 2.62 -0.61
C ILE A 129 -7.14 3.70 0.32
N PHE A 130 -5.94 3.54 0.86
CA PHE A 130 -5.27 4.64 1.57
C PHE A 130 -5.09 5.85 0.66
N SER A 131 -5.21 7.06 1.21
CA SER A 131 -4.73 8.24 0.50
C SER A 131 -3.22 8.15 0.29
N MET A 132 -2.71 8.91 -0.69
CA MET A 132 -1.28 8.92 -1.05
C MET A 132 -0.32 9.03 0.15
N PRO A 133 -0.46 10.01 1.08
CA PRO A 133 0.46 10.13 2.21
C PRO A 133 0.45 8.90 3.13
N TYR A 134 -0.74 8.34 3.43
CA TYR A 134 -0.83 7.17 4.30
C TYR A 134 -0.36 5.88 3.62
N PHE A 135 -0.56 5.75 2.30
CA PHE A 135 0.04 4.66 1.53
C PHE A 135 1.57 4.69 1.65
N VAL A 136 2.19 5.84 1.35
CA VAL A 136 3.65 6.00 1.41
C VAL A 136 4.17 5.77 2.82
N ALA A 137 3.51 6.31 3.84
CA ALA A 137 3.90 6.09 5.23
C ALA A 137 3.80 4.62 5.65
N SER A 138 2.73 3.93 5.24
CA SER A 138 2.56 2.52 5.54
C SER A 138 3.60 1.64 4.84
N LYS A 139 3.95 1.94 3.58
CA LYS A 139 4.99 1.23 2.83
C LYS A 139 6.38 1.49 3.40
N TRP A 140 6.64 2.72 3.83
CA TRP A 140 7.90 3.06 4.49
C TRP A 140 8.08 2.32 5.83
N GLU A 141 7.03 2.22 6.65
CA GLU A 141 7.06 1.39 7.87
C GLU A 141 7.32 -0.09 7.56
N ALA A 142 6.68 -0.64 6.52
CA ALA A 142 6.92 -2.01 6.08
C ALA A 142 8.37 -2.21 5.61
N PHE A 143 8.92 -1.28 4.83
CA PHE A 143 10.31 -1.29 4.40
C PHE A 143 11.28 -1.31 5.61
N LYS A 144 11.06 -0.48 6.63
CA LYS A 144 11.89 -0.48 7.84
C LYS A 144 11.81 -1.80 8.61
N GLY A 145 10.61 -2.35 8.74
CA GLY A 145 10.39 -3.59 9.50
C GLY A 145 10.99 -4.82 8.83
N ARG A 146 10.60 -5.10 7.58
CA ARG A 146 11.00 -6.33 6.86
C ARG A 146 12.09 -6.12 5.80
N GLY A 147 12.21 -4.93 5.24
CA GLY A 147 13.21 -4.60 4.21
C GLY A 147 14.63 -4.45 4.76
N LYS A 148 14.81 -4.17 6.05
CA LYS A 148 16.11 -4.14 6.76
C LYS A 148 17.20 -3.30 6.06
N GLY A 149 16.79 -2.21 5.38
CA GLY A 149 17.69 -1.34 4.62
C GLY A 149 18.08 -1.84 3.22
N ASP A 150 17.48 -2.93 2.73
CA ASP A 150 17.70 -3.39 1.36
C ASP A 150 16.83 -2.61 0.37
N TYR A 151 17.35 -1.49 -0.12
CA TYR A 151 16.69 -0.69 -1.13
C TYR A 151 16.64 -1.37 -2.51
N ARG A 152 17.56 -2.31 -2.81
CA ARG A 152 17.68 -2.90 -4.14
C ARG A 152 16.62 -3.96 -4.41
N THR A 153 16.27 -4.78 -3.41
CA THR A 153 15.35 -5.92 -3.61
C THR A 153 14.05 -5.82 -2.82
N SER A 154 13.90 -4.78 -1.99
CA SER A 154 12.66 -4.57 -1.25
C SER A 154 11.50 -4.23 -2.17
N LYS A 155 10.48 -5.09 -2.16
CA LYS A 155 9.19 -4.86 -2.82
C LYS A 155 8.46 -3.62 -2.29
N ASP A 156 8.61 -3.29 -1.01
CA ASP A 156 8.00 -2.08 -0.46
C ASP A 156 8.69 -0.82 -0.98
N PHE A 157 10.00 -0.90 -1.23
CA PHE A 157 10.74 0.21 -1.80
C PHE A 157 10.46 0.34 -3.30
N GLU A 158 10.39 -0.77 -4.03
CA GLU A 158 9.90 -0.84 -5.41
C GLU A 158 8.52 -0.16 -5.56
N ASP A 159 7.57 -0.50 -4.69
CA ASP A 159 6.22 0.10 -4.68
C ASP A 159 6.26 1.62 -4.44
N LEU A 160 7.16 2.10 -3.58
CA LEU A 160 7.37 3.53 -3.34
C LEU A 160 7.94 4.24 -4.57
N VAL A 161 8.96 3.64 -5.22
CA VAL A 161 9.56 4.18 -6.45
C VAL A 161 8.51 4.27 -7.55
N TYR A 162 7.68 3.24 -7.73
CA TYR A 162 6.58 3.27 -8.69
C TYR A 162 5.66 4.46 -8.47
N VAL A 163 5.26 4.72 -7.22
CA VAL A 163 4.37 5.84 -6.90
C VAL A 163 5.06 7.18 -7.14
N TRP A 164 6.30 7.35 -6.69
CA TRP A 164 7.03 8.58 -6.94
C TRP A 164 7.27 8.83 -8.43
N GLU A 165 7.39 7.78 -9.23
CA GLU A 165 7.55 7.87 -10.66
C GLU A 165 6.24 8.24 -11.38
N ASN A 166 5.12 7.60 -11.03
CA ASN A 166 3.89 7.65 -11.82
C ASN A 166 2.78 8.55 -11.24
N ALA A 167 2.97 9.09 -10.03
CA ALA A 167 2.08 10.10 -9.47
C ALA A 167 2.66 11.51 -9.69
N ASP A 168 2.14 12.23 -10.67
CA ASP A 168 2.55 13.60 -11.01
C ASP A 168 2.08 14.59 -9.94
N ASP A 169 0.93 14.34 -9.35
CA ASP A 169 0.33 15.12 -8.26
C ASP A 169 0.85 14.73 -6.86
N PHE A 170 1.89 13.89 -6.78
CA PHE A 170 2.46 13.43 -5.51
C PHE A 170 2.80 14.58 -4.56
N ALA A 171 3.54 15.59 -5.04
CA ALA A 171 3.97 16.71 -4.21
C ALA A 171 2.77 17.50 -3.69
N GLU A 172 1.76 17.73 -4.53
CA GLU A 172 0.53 18.44 -4.15
C GLU A 172 -0.22 17.69 -3.05
N GLN A 173 -0.34 16.36 -3.17
CA GLN A 173 -1.00 15.51 -2.18
C GLN A 173 -0.24 15.47 -0.85
N ILE A 174 1.11 15.47 -0.86
CA ILE A 174 1.91 15.51 0.37
C ILE A 174 1.85 16.89 1.05
N ILE A 175 1.86 17.99 0.28
CA ILE A 175 1.84 19.35 0.84
C ILE A 175 0.59 19.60 1.68
N VAL A 176 -0.57 19.07 1.25
CA VAL A 176 -1.86 19.22 1.94
C VAL A 176 -2.17 18.08 2.91
N ALA A 177 -1.25 17.13 3.10
CA ALA A 177 -1.44 16.00 4.00
C ALA A 177 -1.53 16.46 5.47
N PRO A 178 -2.18 15.66 6.34
CA PRO A 178 -2.13 15.87 7.78
C PRO A 178 -0.69 16.01 8.29
N ALA A 179 -0.49 16.91 9.25
CA ALA A 179 0.85 17.32 9.68
C ALA A 179 1.68 16.17 10.28
N ASP A 180 1.03 15.26 11.01
CA ASP A 180 1.65 14.08 11.62
C ASP A 180 2.31 13.14 10.60
N VAL A 181 1.58 12.75 9.55
CA VAL A 181 2.10 11.87 8.49
C VAL A 181 3.12 12.59 7.61
N LYS A 182 2.90 13.88 7.33
CA LYS A 182 3.85 14.71 6.56
C LYS A 182 5.17 14.86 7.31
N ASP A 183 5.14 15.23 8.59
CA ASP A 183 6.33 15.45 9.41
C ASP A 183 7.09 14.14 9.63
N TYR A 184 6.37 13.03 9.84
CA TYR A 184 6.98 11.70 9.90
C TYR A 184 7.74 11.37 8.63
N LEU A 185 7.09 11.43 7.46
CA LEU A 185 7.72 11.12 6.17
C LEU A 185 8.90 12.06 5.87
N LYS A 186 8.73 13.35 6.16
CA LYS A 186 9.81 14.35 6.03
C LYS A 186 11.02 13.96 6.88
N SER A 187 10.80 13.67 8.16
CA SER A 187 11.87 13.28 9.08
C SER A 187 12.61 12.04 8.59
N GLU A 188 11.86 11.02 8.19
CA GLU A 188 12.42 9.74 7.76
C GLU A 188 13.22 9.86 6.45
N LEU A 189 12.61 10.43 5.40
CA LEU A 189 13.23 10.49 4.08
C LEU A 189 14.41 11.46 4.06
N SER A 190 14.36 12.57 4.82
CA SER A 190 15.49 13.52 4.93
C SER A 190 16.79 12.86 5.37
N THR A 191 16.74 11.79 6.16
CA THR A 191 17.93 11.12 6.67
C THR A 191 18.65 10.25 5.64
N ILE A 192 17.94 9.85 4.57
CA ILE A 192 18.41 8.84 3.61
C ILE A 192 18.46 9.32 2.16
N MET A 193 17.77 10.41 1.80
CA MET A 193 17.72 10.88 0.40
C MET A 193 19.08 11.17 -0.25
N ASN A 194 20.11 11.49 0.56
CA ASN A 194 21.46 11.77 0.08
C ASN A 194 22.41 10.57 0.22
N SER A 195 21.92 9.37 0.54
CA SER A 195 22.74 8.18 0.64
C SER A 195 22.91 7.48 -0.71
N ASP A 196 24.06 6.83 -0.90
CA ASP A 196 24.32 6.03 -2.10
C ASP A 196 23.33 4.86 -2.19
N ASP A 197 23.02 4.20 -1.08
CA ASP A 197 22.07 3.08 -1.03
C ASP A 197 20.66 3.47 -1.52
N PHE A 198 20.19 4.67 -1.15
CA PHE A 198 18.90 5.17 -1.61
C PHE A 198 18.91 5.43 -3.13
N SER A 199 19.95 6.11 -3.61
CA SER A 199 20.14 6.39 -5.04
C SER A 199 20.23 5.10 -5.86
N GLU A 200 21.04 4.14 -5.42
CA GLU A 200 21.15 2.82 -6.04
C GLU A 200 19.82 2.07 -6.03
N GLY A 201 19.04 2.18 -4.95
CA GLY A 201 17.68 1.66 -4.88
C GLY A 201 16.75 2.28 -5.91
N LEU A 202 16.77 3.61 -6.06
CA LEU A 202 15.96 4.28 -7.08
C LEU A 202 16.29 3.74 -8.47
N TYR A 203 17.58 3.65 -8.82
CA TYR A 203 18.01 3.09 -10.11
C TYR A 203 17.64 1.61 -10.29
N ALA A 204 17.53 0.83 -9.21
CA ALA A 204 17.15 -0.57 -9.29
C ALA A 204 15.69 -0.77 -9.72
N HIS A 205 14.80 0.18 -9.39
CA HIS A 205 13.36 0.06 -9.63
C HIS A 205 12.80 1.05 -10.65
N LEU A 206 13.56 2.09 -11.00
CA LEU A 206 13.13 3.09 -11.97
C LEU A 206 12.89 2.48 -13.35
N SER A 207 11.78 2.89 -13.93
CA SER A 207 11.37 2.48 -15.25
C SER A 207 12.31 3.06 -16.32
N GLY A 208 12.80 2.23 -17.25
CA GLY A 208 13.79 2.60 -18.26
C GLY A 208 15.28 2.39 -17.90
N GLY A 209 15.60 1.89 -16.70
CA GLY A 209 16.95 1.49 -16.28
C GLY A 209 18.03 2.57 -16.40
N TYR A 210 19.31 2.16 -16.52
CA TYR A 210 20.49 3.03 -16.65
C TYR A 210 20.51 3.97 -17.88
N GLY A 211 19.46 4.00 -18.71
CA GLY A 211 19.45 4.68 -20.02
C GLY A 211 18.35 5.70 -20.27
N GLY A 212 17.44 5.99 -19.32
CA GLY A 212 16.25 6.80 -19.63
C GLY A 212 15.91 7.92 -18.65
N LYS A 213 15.87 7.65 -17.34
CA LYS A 213 15.42 8.62 -16.33
C LYS A 213 16.43 8.70 -15.19
N ASP A 214 16.94 9.90 -14.96
CA ASP A 214 17.89 10.20 -13.89
C ASP A 214 17.14 10.24 -12.55
N ALA A 215 17.57 9.45 -11.56
CA ALA A 215 16.96 9.42 -10.23
C ALA A 215 16.82 10.81 -9.57
N ASN A 216 17.58 11.80 -10.04
CA ASN A 216 17.42 13.21 -9.67
C ASN A 216 15.98 13.75 -9.80
N TYR A 217 15.16 13.31 -10.76
CA TYR A 217 13.79 13.84 -10.85
C TYR A 217 12.92 13.38 -9.67
N ILE A 218 13.12 12.14 -9.18
CA ILE A 218 12.47 11.64 -7.96
C ILE A 218 12.98 12.43 -6.76
N LEU A 219 14.29 12.65 -6.65
CA LEU A 219 14.87 13.45 -5.56
C LEU A 219 14.29 14.87 -5.53
N ILE A 220 14.21 15.54 -6.68
CA ILE A 220 13.61 16.88 -6.79
C ILE A 220 12.13 16.84 -6.38
N LYS A 221 11.38 15.83 -6.83
CA LYS A 221 9.97 15.64 -6.47
C LYS A 221 9.80 15.46 -4.96
N LEU A 222 10.64 14.65 -4.31
CA LEU A 222 10.64 14.46 -2.86
C LEU A 222 11.02 15.75 -2.12
N GLN A 223 12.05 16.45 -2.57
CA GLN A 223 12.46 17.75 -1.99
C GLN A 223 11.33 18.78 -2.04
N GLN A 224 10.62 18.87 -3.17
CA GLN A 224 9.46 19.74 -3.32
C GLN A 224 8.31 19.30 -2.40
N ALA A 225 7.96 18.02 -2.40
CA ALA A 225 6.86 17.47 -1.61
C ALA A 225 7.04 17.72 -0.10
N PHE A 226 8.26 17.55 0.40
CA PHE A 226 8.57 17.67 1.83
C PHE A 226 9.18 19.01 2.23
N GLU A 227 9.33 19.95 1.29
CA GLU A 227 9.95 21.27 1.52
C GLU A 227 11.33 21.13 2.19
N ILE A 228 12.18 20.31 1.58
CA ILE A 228 13.57 20.03 1.99
C ILE A 228 14.49 20.76 1.01
N TYR A 229 15.30 21.68 1.51
CA TYR A 229 16.19 22.55 0.73
C TYR A 229 17.65 22.27 1.05
#